data_AF-A0A1G5XMN2-F1
#
_entry.id   AF-A0A1G5XMN2-F1
#
_cell.length_a   1.000
_cell.length_b   1.000
_cell.length_c   1.000
_cell.angle_alpha   90.00
_cell.angle_beta   90.00
_cell.angle_gamma   90.00
#
_symmetry.space_group_name_H-M   'P 1'
#
loop_
_entity.id
_entity.type
_entity.pdbx_description
1 polymer ?
#
loop_
_entity_poly.entity_id
_entity_poly.type
_entity_poly.pdbx_seq_one_letter_code
_entity_poly.pdbx_strand_id
1 'polypeptide(L)' 'MKITALIPEEMIKEAMELSRAATITDALKTALAQYIAIEKIKRASESLVSEPLEFYYTAEQLRSKNQS' A
#
# COMPACT_ATOMS: atom_id res chain seq x y z
N MET A 1 -5.72 -21.78 -7.66
CA MET A 1 -6.58 -21.64 -8.85
C MET A 1 -5.70 -21.27 -10.03
N LYS A 2 -5.86 -21.91 -11.21
CA LYS A 2 -5.12 -21.55 -12.43
C LYS A 2 -5.96 -20.55 -13.23
N ILE A 3 -5.35 -19.44 -13.63
CA ILE A 3 -5.99 -18.36 -14.40
C ILE A 3 -5.16 -18.14 -15.66
N THR A 4 -5.83 -17.89 -16.78
CA THR A 4 -5.19 -17.50 -18.05
C THR A 4 -5.59 -16.07 -18.37
N ALA A 5 -4.63 -15.21 -18.69
CA ALA A 5 -4.85 -13.83 -19.05
C ALA A 5 -3.93 -13.43 -20.21
N LEU A 6 -4.38 -12.48 -21.04
CA LEU A 6 -3.56 -11.87 -22.08
C LEU A 6 -2.97 -10.58 -21.51
N ILE A 7 -1.65 -10.51 -21.45
CA ILE A 7 -0.90 -9.37 -20.88
C ILE A 7 0.24 -9.03 -21.86
N PRO A 8 0.51 -7.74 -22.12
CA PRO A 8 1.66 -7.35 -22.93
C PRO A 8 2.97 -7.90 -22.37
N GLU A 9 3.79 -8.48 -23.24
CA GLU A 9 5.06 -9.10 -22.84
C GLU A 9 6.01 -8.10 -22.18
N GLU A 10 6.10 -6.87 -22.72
CA GLU A 10 6.97 -5.81 -22.19
C GLU A 10 6.59 -5.42 -20.75
N MET A 11 5.29 -5.43 -20.42
CA MET A 11 4.83 -5.17 -19.06
C MET A 11 5.24 -6.28 -18.10
N ILE A 12 5.23 -7.54 -18.55
CA ILE A 12 5.70 -8.68 -17.75
C ILE A 12 7.21 -8.60 -17.53
N LYS A 13 7.99 -8.24 -18.56
CA LYS A 13 9.44 -8.06 -18.46
C LYS A 13 9.80 -6.98 -17.46
N GLU A 14 9.19 -5.80 -17.58
CA GLU A 14 9.42 -4.69 -16.66
C GLU A 14 9.07 -5.08 -15.21
N ALA A 15 7.91 -5.72 -15.00
CA ALA A 15 7.51 -6.18 -13.67
C ALA A 15 8.49 -7.22 -13.08
N MET A 16 9.00 -8.14 -13.91
CA MET A 16 10.00 -9.14 -13.52
C MET A 16 11.33 -8.48 -13.12
N GLU A 17 11.80 -7.51 -13.90
CA GLU A 17 13.05 -6.77 -13.62
C GLU A 17 12.94 -5.96 -12.32
N LEU A 18 11.86 -5.21 -12.15
CA LEU A 18 11.63 -4.39 -10.96
C LEU A 18 11.47 -5.23 -9.69
N SER A 19 10.73 -6.34 -9.78
CA SER A 19 10.51 -7.24 -8.63
C SER A 19 11.68 -8.19 -8.37
N ARG A 20 12.61 -8.33 -9.33
CA ARG A 20 13.68 -9.36 -9.34
C ARG A 20 13.13 -10.77 -9.15
N ALA A 21 11.91 -11.02 -9.61
CA ALA A 21 11.25 -12.30 -9.43
C ALA A 21 11.82 -13.35 -10.39
N ALA A 22 11.93 -14.58 -9.90
CA ALA A 22 12.36 -15.72 -10.71
C ALA A 22 11.27 -16.19 -11.70
N THR A 23 10.00 -15.86 -11.42
CA THR A 23 8.85 -16.32 -12.23
C THR A 23 7.83 -15.21 -12.45
N ILE A 24 7.12 -15.28 -13.58
CA ILE A 24 6.03 -14.36 -13.94
C ILE A 24 4.95 -14.35 -12.84
N THR A 25 4.65 -15.51 -12.28
CA THR A 25 3.65 -15.66 -11.21
C THR A 25 4.04 -14.86 -9.97
N ASP A 26 5.32 -14.89 -9.58
CA ASP A 26 5.79 -14.18 -8.39
C ASP A 26 5.91 -12.67 -8.62
N ALA A 27 6.28 -12.27 -9.85
CA ALA A 27 6.22 -10.86 -10.27
C ALA A 27 4.78 -10.32 -10.18
N LEU A 28 3.81 -11.07 -10.72
CA LEU A 28 2.39 -10.70 -10.67
C LEU A 28 1.84 -10.67 -9.25
N LYS A 29 2.19 -11.64 -8.40
CA LYS A 29 1.78 -11.63 -6.98
C LYS A 29 2.29 -10.38 -6.27
N THR A 30 3.56 -10.04 -6.48
CA THR A 30 4.19 -8.86 -5.87
C THR A 30 3.50 -7.58 -6.34
N ALA A 31 3.32 -7.43 -7.66
CA ALA A 31 2.66 -6.27 -8.25
C ALA A 31 1.22 -6.10 -7.74
N LEU A 32 0.44 -7.18 -7.69
CA LEU A 32 -0.94 -7.16 -7.21
C LEU A 32 -1.02 -6.85 -5.71
N ALA A 33 -0.14 -7.43 -4.89
CA ALA A 33 -0.09 -7.15 -3.47
C ALA A 33 0.22 -5.68 -3.19
N GLN A 34 1.18 -5.11 -3.93
CA GLN A 34 1.54 -3.71 -3.82
C GLN A 34 0.41 -2.78 -4.26
N TYR A 35 -0.26 -3.10 -5.38
CA TYR A 35 -1.44 -2.36 -5.83
C TYR A 35 -2.56 -2.35 -4.78
N ILE A 36 -2.89 -3.52 -4.22
CA ILE A 36 -3.92 -3.64 -3.17
C ILE A 36 -3.54 -2.82 -1.93
N ALA A 37 -2.26 -2.83 -1.52
CA ALA A 37 -1.79 -2.05 -0.38
C ALA A 37 -1.93 -0.54 -0.61
N ILE A 38 -1.50 -0.05 -1.78
CA ILE A 38 -1.63 1.36 -2.17
C ILE A 38 -3.09 1.79 -2.20
N GLU A 39 -3.96 0.97 -2.77
CA GLU A 39 -5.39 1.27 -2.86
C GLU A 39 -6.06 1.34 -1.48
N LYS A 40 -5.68 0.46 -0.54
CA LYS A 40 -6.13 0.53 0.85
C LYS A 40 -5.69 1.83 1.54
N ILE A 41 -4.43 2.24 1.32
CA ILE A 41 -3.91 3.49 1.89
C ILE A 41 -4.68 4.69 1.33
N LYS A 42 -4.89 4.76 0.02
CA LYS A 42 -5.66 5.86 -0.61
C LYS A 42 -7.05 5.99 -0.01
N ARG A 43 -7.79 4.88 0.12
CA ARG A 43 -9.13 4.87 0.72
C ARG A 43 -9.12 5.31 2.17
N ALA A 44 -8.13 4.86 2.96
CA ALA A 44 -7.97 5.30 4.33
C ALA A 44 -7.67 6.81 4.41
N SER A 45 -6.81 7.34 3.52
CA SER A 45 -6.53 8.76 3.43
C SER A 45 -7.74 9.60 3.02
N GLU A 46 -8.55 9.12 2.07
CA GLU A 46 -9.81 9.77 1.69
C GLU A 46 -10.80 9.81 2.86
N SER A 47 -10.91 8.72 3.62
CA SER A 47 -11.74 8.66 4.83
C SER A 47 -11.26 9.63 5.92
N LEU A 48 -9.95 9.82 6.05
CA LEU A 48 -9.32 10.79 6.95
C LEU A 48 -9.61 12.25 6.56
N VAL A 49 -9.74 12.53 5.25
CA VAL A 49 -10.13 13.87 4.78
C VAL A 49 -11.61 14.12 5.04
N SER A 50 -12.48 13.10 4.88
CA SER A 50 -13.91 13.24 5.17
C SER A 50 -14.21 13.34 6.67
N GLU A 51 -13.43 12.66 7.50
CA GLU A 51 -13.53 12.69 8.96
C GLU A 51 -12.12 12.91 9.56
N PRO A 52 -11.72 14.19 9.73
CA PRO A 52 -10.42 14.52 10.30
C PRO A 52 -10.23 13.90 11.69
N LEU A 53 -9.06 13.33 11.95
CA LEU A 53 -8.72 12.85 13.28
C LEU A 53 -8.70 14.01 14.28
N GLU A 54 -9.59 13.95 15.26
CA GLU A 54 -9.56 14.86 16.41
C GLU A 54 -8.56 14.35 17.44
N PHE A 55 -7.48 15.12 17.64
CA PHE A 55 -6.51 14.85 18.70
C PHE A 55 -6.92 15.59 19.97
N TYR A 56 -7.38 14.83 20.98
CA TYR A 56 -7.87 15.35 22.25
C TYR A 56 -6.80 15.98 23.16
N TYR A 57 -5.52 15.82 22.81
CA TYR A 57 -4.42 16.36 23.60
C TYR A 57 -3.54 17.28 22.76
N THR A 58 -3.36 18.50 23.23
CA THR A 58 -2.33 19.40 22.72
C THR A 58 -0.94 18.85 23.04
N ALA A 59 0.07 19.29 22.28
CA ALA A 59 1.46 18.93 22.54
C ALA A 59 1.91 19.27 23.97
N GLU A 60 1.33 20.32 24.56
CA GLU A 60 1.59 20.74 25.93
C GLU A 60 1.01 19.76 26.96
N GLN A 61 -0.24 19.31 26.77
CA GLN A 61 -0.90 18.33 27.64
C GLN A 61 -0.23 16.94 27.60
N LEU A 62 0.35 16.55 26.46
CA LEU A 62 1.11 15.31 26.34
C LEU A 62 2.46 15.39 27.07
N ARG A 63 3.15 16.55 26.98
CA ARG A 63 4.43 16.76 27.67
C ARG A 63 4.27 16.77 29.18
N SER A 64 3.23 17.42 29.70
CA SER A 64 2.97 17.45 31.14
C SER A 64 2.67 16.06 31.71
N LYS A 65 1.95 15.21 30.94
CA LYS A 65 1.61 13.84 31.35
C LYS A 65 2.80 12.88 31.31
N ASN A 66 3.76 13.09 30.41
CA ASN A 66 4.97 12.27 30.32
C ASN A 66 6.06 12.65 31.34
N GLN A 67 5.88 13.75 32.06
CA GLN A 67 6.80 14.21 33.12
C GLN A 67 6.33 13.84 34.53
N SER A 68 5.20 13.14 34.67
CA SER A 68 4.76 12.50 35.93
C SER A 68 5.19 11.04 35.98
#